data_AF-A0A146M7Y8-F1
#
_entry.id   AF-A0A146M7Y8-F1
#
_cell.length_a   1.000
_cell.length_b   1.000
_cell.length_c   1.000
_cell.angle_alpha   90.00
_cell.angle_beta   90.00
_cell.angle_gamma   90.00
#
_symmetry.space_group_name_H-M   'P 1'
#
loop_
_entity.id
_entity.type
_entity.pdbx_description
1 polymer ?
#
loop_
_entity_poly.entity_id
_entity_poly.type
_entity_poly.pdbx_seq_one_letter_code
_entity_poly.pdbx_strand_id
1 'polypeptide(L)'
;MNILPKKRWHVRTKENIARVRRDEAKAREEEAERLKRIELAEKEARTEVLRGIARSKYDGRQDESSTSTEKLEHVNFFKELEEGEDAVKGKNKEYEKEKKEESEKYEKQIGYLTYLGQDTVEATGKVSWFNKAPDRWTNKDDNEVEAVKKTVYDPLEKMNSYLGNKYVSKKKMSVSEPPIPIDKKKKHKTKKNKKKRSRDSRSRSVEDRAKRKRHSSSSEDDRTSKLKKIESCDRIVNEGKRSDLEELRAKRLKREQAEKQRAAQLLARLRGETIEEPKAPEHSVKQKYNSQFNPHIARQNRDD
;
A
#
# COMPACT_ATOMS: atom_id res chain seq x y z
N MET A 1 26.90 -17.67 -23.23
CA MET A 1 26.57 -16.31 -23.74
C MET A 1 25.05 -16.15 -23.82
N ASN A 2 24.49 -15.03 -23.36
CA ASN A 2 23.06 -14.74 -23.51
C ASN A 2 22.78 -14.14 -24.89
N ILE A 3 22.00 -14.84 -25.72
CA ILE A 3 21.65 -14.41 -27.08
C ILE A 3 20.27 -13.75 -27.16
N LEU A 4 19.45 -13.81 -26.10
CA LEU A 4 18.09 -13.25 -26.09
C LEU A 4 18.05 -11.73 -26.37
N PRO A 5 18.95 -10.89 -25.81
CA PRO A 5 18.95 -9.45 -26.12
C PRO A 5 19.17 -9.10 -27.59
N LYS A 6 19.74 -10.03 -28.38
CA LYS A 6 19.98 -9.86 -29.82
C LYS A 6 18.78 -10.29 -30.67
N LYS A 7 17.72 -10.83 -30.06
CA LYS A 7 16.52 -11.29 -30.78
C LYS A 7 15.47 -10.19 -30.79
N ARG A 8 14.91 -9.93 -31.97
CA ARG A 8 13.89 -8.88 -32.20
C ARG A 8 12.58 -9.13 -31.45
N TRP A 9 12.27 -10.37 -31.08
CA TRP A 9 11.07 -10.73 -30.32
C TRP A 9 11.26 -10.63 -28.80
N HIS A 10 12.46 -10.30 -28.31
CA HIS A 10 12.71 -10.32 -26.88
C HIS A 10 11.98 -9.17 -26.17
N VAL A 11 11.03 -9.50 -25.31
CA VAL A 11 10.10 -8.57 -24.64
C VAL A 11 10.82 -7.45 -23.85
N ARG A 12 12.03 -7.73 -23.35
CA ARG A 12 12.81 -6.78 -22.54
C ARG A 12 13.67 -5.81 -23.34
N THR A 13 13.69 -5.90 -24.68
CA THR A 13 14.42 -4.91 -25.49
C THR A 13 13.72 -3.56 -25.42
N LYS A 14 14.50 -2.49 -25.44
CA LYS A 14 13.98 -1.11 -25.36
C LYS A 14 12.93 -0.84 -26.43
N GLU A 15 13.15 -1.35 -27.65
CA GLU A 15 12.25 -1.21 -28.79
C GLU A 15 10.89 -1.87 -28.56
N ASN A 16 10.87 -3.10 -28.03
CA ASN A 16 9.62 -3.80 -27.77
C ASN A 16 8.84 -3.18 -26.61
N ILE A 17 9.53 -2.78 -25.55
CA ILE A 17 8.90 -2.06 -24.44
C ILE A 17 8.30 -0.73 -24.94
N ALA A 18 9.00 0.02 -25.80
CA ALA A 18 8.49 1.25 -26.37
C ALA A 18 7.26 1.01 -27.28
N ARG A 19 7.23 -0.10 -28.02
CA ARG A 19 6.07 -0.50 -28.83
C ARG A 19 4.86 -0.80 -27.95
N VAL A 20 5.03 -1.61 -26.91
CA VAL A 20 3.97 -1.90 -25.92
C VAL A 20 3.45 -0.62 -25.28
N ARG A 21 4.33 0.30 -24.85
CA ARG A 21 3.91 1.58 -24.28
C ARG A 21 3.12 2.45 -25.25
N ARG A 22 3.46 2.45 -26.54
CA ARG A 22 2.70 3.18 -27.57
C ARG A 22 1.31 2.57 -27.75
N ASP A 23 1.22 1.25 -27.79
CA ASP A 23 -0.05 0.53 -27.96
C ASP A 23 -0.94 0.71 -26.72
N GLU A 24 -0.37 0.66 -25.52
CA GLU A 24 -1.05 0.95 -24.25
C GLU A 24 -1.52 2.40 -24.16
N ALA A 25 -0.69 3.36 -24.59
CA ALA A 25 -1.06 4.77 -24.62
C ALA A 25 -2.21 5.01 -25.59
N LYS A 26 -2.15 4.43 -26.79
CA LYS A 26 -3.21 4.52 -27.79
C LYS A 26 -4.51 3.91 -27.29
N ALA A 27 -4.46 2.73 -26.66
CA ALA A 27 -5.64 2.11 -26.06
C ALA A 27 -6.27 3.01 -24.99
N ARG A 28 -5.45 3.63 -24.15
CA ARG A 28 -5.91 4.56 -23.11
C ARG A 28 -6.56 5.82 -23.70
N GLU A 29 -6.00 6.36 -24.78
CA GLU A 29 -6.58 7.51 -25.49
C GLU A 29 -7.94 7.15 -26.11
N GLU A 30 -8.05 6.02 -26.79
CA GLU A 30 -9.31 5.55 -27.39
C GLU A 30 -10.40 5.29 -26.33
N GLU A 31 -10.04 4.72 -25.17
CA GLU A 31 -10.95 4.54 -24.04
C GLU A 31 -11.41 5.88 -23.45
N ALA A 32 -10.49 6.84 -23.29
CA ALA A 32 -10.81 8.18 -22.82
C ALA A 32 -11.75 8.93 -23.78
N GLU A 33 -11.54 8.81 -25.09
CA GLU A 33 -12.44 9.38 -26.10
C GLU A 33 -13.82 8.75 -26.07
N ARG A 34 -13.92 7.43 -25.90
CA ARG A 34 -15.21 6.75 -25.71
C ARG A 34 -15.94 7.25 -24.47
N LEU A 35 -15.23 7.37 -23.34
CA LEU A 35 -15.81 7.89 -22.10
C LEU A 35 -16.30 9.32 -22.27
N LYS A 36 -15.51 10.20 -22.91
CA LYS A 36 -15.92 11.57 -23.23
C LYS A 36 -17.20 11.60 -24.08
N ARG A 37 -17.32 10.70 -25.06
CA ARG A 37 -18.51 10.59 -25.90
C ARG A 37 -19.74 10.12 -25.11
N ILE A 38 -19.56 9.17 -24.21
CA ILE A 38 -20.63 8.70 -23.31
C ILE A 38 -21.05 9.83 -22.37
N GLU A 39 -20.10 10.53 -21.77
CA GLU A 39 -20.36 11.64 -20.85
C GLU A 39 -21.10 12.79 -21.55
N LEU A 40 -20.72 13.11 -22.79
CA LEU A 40 -21.41 14.11 -23.60
C LEU A 40 -22.86 13.67 -23.90
N ALA A 41 -23.05 12.43 -24.35
CA ALA A 41 -24.39 11.89 -24.61
C ALA A 41 -25.26 11.84 -23.33
N GLU A 42 -24.67 11.55 -22.17
CA GLU A 42 -25.36 11.57 -20.87
C GLU A 42 -25.77 13.00 -20.48
N LYS A 43 -24.87 13.97 -20.67
CA LYS A 43 -25.18 15.40 -20.46
C LYS A 43 -26.34 15.85 -21.36
N GLU A 44 -26.28 15.53 -22.65
CA GLU A 44 -27.34 15.86 -23.61
C GLU A 44 -28.67 15.19 -23.28
N ALA A 45 -28.66 13.89 -22.95
CA ALA A 45 -29.88 13.18 -22.55
C ALA A 45 -30.50 13.80 -21.29
N ARG A 46 -29.66 14.16 -20.30
CA ARG A 46 -30.12 14.82 -19.08
C ARG A 46 -30.72 16.19 -19.36
N THR A 47 -30.09 17.01 -20.20
CA THR A 47 -30.61 18.33 -20.55
C THR A 47 -31.89 18.23 -21.35
N GLU A 48 -32.02 17.25 -22.26
CA GLU A 48 -33.25 17.00 -23.00
C GLU A 48 -34.42 16.61 -22.09
N VAL A 49 -34.18 15.73 -21.10
CA VAL A 49 -35.18 15.39 -20.08
C VAL A 49 -35.61 16.64 -19.30
N LEU A 50 -34.66 17.46 -18.84
CA LEU A 50 -34.98 18.70 -18.14
C LEU A 50 -35.75 19.68 -19.02
N ARG A 51 -35.39 19.78 -20.31
CA ARG A 51 -36.09 20.62 -21.29
C ARG A 51 -37.52 20.12 -21.54
N GLY A 52 -37.72 18.80 -21.60
CA GLY A 52 -39.04 18.17 -21.67
C GLY A 52 -39.90 18.53 -20.46
N ILE A 53 -39.34 18.39 -19.24
CA ILE A 53 -40.02 18.74 -18.00
C ILE A 53 -40.37 20.24 -17.96
N ALA A 54 -39.43 21.11 -18.37
CA ALA A 54 -39.67 22.56 -18.40
C ALA A 54 -40.78 22.94 -19.38
N ARG A 55 -40.78 22.34 -20.58
CA ARG A 55 -41.85 22.49 -21.58
C ARG A 55 -43.19 22.00 -21.06
N SER A 56 -43.23 20.88 -20.34
CA SER A 56 -44.48 20.36 -19.75
C SER A 56 -45.02 21.22 -18.61
N LYS A 57 -44.15 21.90 -17.86
CA LYS A 57 -44.55 22.83 -16.78
C LYS A 57 -44.94 24.22 -17.28
N TYR A 58 -44.43 24.62 -18.44
CA TYR A 58 -44.73 25.91 -19.07
C TYR A 58 -45.77 25.74 -20.17
N ASP A 59 -47.05 25.80 -19.81
CA ASP A 59 -48.15 25.93 -20.77
C ASP A 59 -48.32 27.40 -21.16
N GLY A 60 -47.49 27.85 -22.10
CA GLY A 60 -47.48 29.23 -22.60
C GLY A 60 -47.34 29.27 -24.11
N ARG A 61 -47.97 28.33 -24.82
CA ARG A 61 -48.02 28.30 -26.28
C ARG A 61 -48.95 29.40 -26.78
N GLN A 62 -48.41 30.59 -26.97
CA GLN A 62 -48.83 31.43 -28.09
C GLN A 62 -47.92 31.06 -29.26
N ASP A 63 -48.43 30.23 -30.15
CA ASP A 63 -47.83 29.97 -31.46
C ASP A 63 -48.02 31.23 -32.29
N GLU A 64 -46.95 31.99 -32.48
CA GLU A 64 -46.88 32.92 -33.61
C GLU A 64 -45.79 32.43 -34.56
N SER A 65 -46.27 31.60 -35.48
CA SER A 65 -45.80 31.53 -36.85
C SER A 65 -45.93 32.93 -37.47
N SER A 66 -44.92 33.79 -37.30
CA SER A 66 -44.86 35.06 -38.01
C SER A 66 -43.56 35.20 -38.77
N THR A 67 -43.64 34.90 -40.05
CA THR A 67 -42.86 35.46 -41.15
C THR A 67 -42.58 36.95 -40.90
N SER A 68 -41.35 37.33 -40.57
CA SER A 68 -40.93 38.73 -40.61
C SER A 68 -39.47 38.83 -41.06
N THR A 69 -39.34 39.14 -42.34
CA THR A 69 -38.18 39.70 -43.00
C THR A 69 -37.74 40.97 -42.27
N GLU A 70 -36.76 40.86 -41.38
CA GLU A 70 -35.68 41.82 -41.12
C GLU A 70 -34.89 41.33 -39.90
N LYS A 71 -33.57 41.18 -40.07
CA LYS A 71 -32.67 40.55 -39.10
C LYS A 71 -32.42 41.50 -37.92
N LEU A 72 -33.37 41.57 -36.99
CA LEU A 72 -33.06 42.00 -35.64
C LEU A 72 -32.43 40.79 -34.94
N GLU A 73 -31.11 40.79 -34.82
CA GLU A 73 -30.39 39.74 -34.08
C GLU A 73 -30.91 39.70 -32.64
N HIS A 74 -31.34 38.52 -32.19
CA HIS A 74 -31.71 38.29 -30.79
C HIS A 74 -30.50 38.66 -29.91
N VAL A 75 -30.68 39.60 -28.99
CA VAL A 75 -29.63 40.03 -28.06
C VAL A 75 -29.35 38.86 -27.11
N ASN A 76 -28.43 37.99 -27.51
CA ASN A 76 -27.96 36.88 -26.71
C ASN A 76 -27.00 37.42 -25.66
N PHE A 77 -27.53 37.79 -24.49
CA PHE A 77 -26.73 38.21 -23.32
C PHE A 77 -25.63 37.22 -22.92
N PHE A 78 -25.72 35.96 -23.37
CA PHE A 78 -24.77 34.88 -23.09
C PHE A 78 -23.96 34.42 -24.30
N LYS A 79 -24.14 35.01 -25.50
CA LYS A 79 -23.37 34.63 -26.69
C LYS A 79 -21.88 34.91 -26.49
N GLU A 80 -21.56 36.04 -25.86
CA GLU A 80 -20.19 36.40 -25.48
C GLU A 80 -19.58 35.39 -24.47
N LEU A 81 -20.39 34.84 -23.56
CA LEU A 81 -19.98 33.83 -22.58
C LEU A 81 -19.79 32.43 -23.21
N GLU A 82 -20.67 32.04 -24.14
CA GLU A 82 -20.61 30.77 -24.87
C GLU A 82 -19.49 30.76 -25.94
N GLU A 83 -19.24 31.90 -26.59
CA GLU A 83 -18.08 32.16 -27.45
C GLU A 83 -16.78 32.34 -26.64
N GLY A 84 -16.89 32.40 -25.31
CA GLY A 84 -15.77 32.41 -24.39
C GLY A 84 -14.99 33.73 -24.39
N GLU A 85 -15.65 34.81 -24.77
CA GLU A 85 -15.14 36.18 -24.77
C GLU A 85 -15.57 36.93 -23.50
N ASP A 86 -15.75 36.23 -22.37
CA ASP A 86 -15.88 36.91 -21.08
C ASP A 86 -14.60 37.71 -20.78
N ALA A 87 -14.73 39.02 -20.55
CA ALA A 87 -13.70 39.86 -19.95
C ALA A 87 -13.23 39.35 -18.56
N VAL A 88 -13.91 38.34 -18.00
CA VAL A 88 -13.54 37.59 -16.79
C VAL A 88 -12.48 36.50 -17.06
N LYS A 89 -12.16 36.20 -18.33
CA LYS A 89 -10.96 35.43 -18.74
C LYS A 89 -9.67 36.26 -18.71
N GLY A 90 -9.65 37.37 -17.98
CA GLY A 90 -8.39 37.87 -17.44
C GLY A 90 -7.81 36.79 -16.52
N LYS A 91 -7.06 35.84 -17.07
CA LYS A 91 -6.28 34.84 -16.31
C LYS A 91 -5.63 35.60 -15.16
N ASN A 92 -6.06 35.32 -13.94
CA ASN A 92 -5.45 35.96 -12.80
C ASN A 92 -3.98 35.55 -12.82
N LYS A 93 -3.10 36.50 -13.16
CA LYS A 93 -1.66 36.26 -13.31
C LYS A 93 -1.08 35.72 -12.01
N GLU A 94 -1.69 36.07 -10.88
CA GLU A 94 -1.32 35.56 -9.57
C GLU A 94 -1.70 34.08 -9.43
N TYR A 95 -2.88 33.67 -9.88
CA TYR A 95 -3.33 32.28 -9.84
C TYR A 95 -2.50 31.35 -10.75
N GLU A 96 -2.11 31.82 -11.95
CA GLU A 96 -1.23 31.03 -12.82
C GLU A 96 0.19 30.90 -12.25
N LYS A 97 0.69 31.95 -11.59
CA LYS A 97 1.96 31.90 -10.86
C LYS A 97 1.88 30.97 -9.66
N GLU A 98 0.82 31.06 -8.87
CA GLU A 98 0.59 30.20 -7.72
C GLU A 98 0.52 28.72 -8.14
N LYS A 99 -0.25 28.41 -9.19
CA LYS A 99 -0.33 27.05 -9.74
C LYS A 99 1.02 26.55 -10.26
N LYS A 100 1.84 27.43 -10.86
CA LYS A 100 3.19 27.10 -11.31
C LYS A 100 4.11 26.85 -10.12
N GLU A 101 4.07 27.70 -9.10
CA GLU A 101 4.82 27.50 -7.86
C GLU A 101 4.41 26.24 -7.12
N GLU A 102 3.12 25.88 -7.09
CA GLU A 102 2.63 24.63 -6.54
C GLU A 102 3.17 23.42 -7.31
N SER A 103 3.16 23.47 -8.64
CA SER A 103 3.75 22.42 -9.46
C SER A 103 5.26 22.31 -9.23
N GLU A 104 5.98 23.43 -9.15
CA GLU A 104 7.41 23.44 -8.86
C GLU A 104 7.71 22.98 -7.43
N LYS A 105 6.89 23.32 -6.44
CA LYS A 105 7.01 22.84 -5.05
C LYS A 105 6.80 21.32 -5.01
N TYR A 106 5.80 20.81 -5.72
CA TYR A 106 5.55 19.38 -5.84
C TYR A 106 6.69 18.65 -6.56
N GLU A 107 7.17 19.20 -7.67
CA GLU A 107 8.31 18.66 -8.41
C GLU A 107 9.61 18.72 -7.57
N LYS A 108 9.84 19.79 -6.81
CA LYS A 108 10.93 19.90 -5.82
C LYS A 108 10.79 18.86 -4.72
N GLN A 109 9.57 18.67 -4.20
CA GLN A 109 9.27 17.72 -3.14
C GLN A 109 9.44 16.26 -3.59
N ILE A 110 9.09 15.94 -4.83
CA ILE A 110 9.31 14.61 -5.42
C ILE A 110 10.75 14.43 -5.92
N GLY A 111 11.49 15.52 -6.10
CA GLY A 111 12.85 15.49 -6.64
C GLY A 111 12.92 15.40 -8.17
N TYR A 112 11.83 15.75 -8.87
CA TYR A 112 11.85 15.96 -10.32
C TYR A 112 12.55 17.28 -10.69
N LEU A 113 12.34 18.32 -9.89
CA LEU A 113 12.96 19.63 -10.07
C LEU A 113 13.96 19.88 -8.94
N THR A 114 15.18 19.35 -9.09
CA THR A 114 16.30 19.61 -8.19
C THR A 114 17.28 20.56 -8.86
N TYR A 115 17.50 21.75 -8.28
CA TYR A 115 18.52 22.64 -8.81
C TYR A 115 19.89 22.21 -8.31
N LEU A 116 20.80 21.99 -9.24
CA LEU A 116 22.19 21.68 -8.96
C LEU A 116 22.81 22.79 -8.09
N GLY A 117 23.29 22.44 -6.90
CA GLY A 117 23.92 23.39 -5.98
C GLY A 117 23.08 23.83 -4.78
N GLN A 118 21.79 23.46 -4.70
CA GLN A 118 20.93 23.82 -3.55
C GLN A 118 21.42 23.24 -2.22
N ASP A 119 21.99 22.05 -2.24
CA ASP A 119 22.52 21.37 -1.05
C ASP A 119 23.99 21.66 -0.79
N THR A 120 24.59 22.63 -1.49
CA THR A 120 25.99 22.98 -1.23
C THR A 120 26.14 23.66 0.13
N VAL A 121 27.31 23.47 0.74
CA VAL A 121 27.65 24.07 2.04
C VAL A 121 27.55 25.60 2.01
N GLU A 122 27.87 26.20 0.86
CA GLU A 122 27.80 27.65 0.65
C GLU A 122 26.36 28.17 0.63
N ALA A 123 25.44 27.44 0.01
CA ALA A 123 24.02 27.84 -0.08
C ALA A 123 23.26 27.60 1.24
N THR A 124 23.55 26.50 1.94
CA THR A 124 22.85 26.12 3.18
C THR A 124 23.49 26.70 4.44
N GLY A 125 24.74 27.17 4.35
CA GLY A 125 25.57 27.55 5.51
C GLY A 125 25.87 26.39 6.47
N LYS A 126 25.43 25.17 6.15
CA LYS A 126 25.57 23.99 6.99
C LYS A 126 26.83 23.24 6.59
N VAL A 127 27.89 23.46 7.35
CA VAL A 127 29.15 22.75 7.17
C VAL A 127 28.93 21.27 7.47
N SER A 128 29.15 20.43 6.46
CA SER A 128 29.08 18.98 6.60
C SER A 128 29.99 18.50 7.73
N TRP A 129 29.57 17.47 8.47
CA TRP A 129 30.27 16.96 9.64
C TRP A 129 31.75 16.57 9.35
N PHE A 130 32.07 16.15 8.12
CA PHE A 130 33.43 15.82 7.70
C PHE A 130 34.32 17.05 7.44
N ASN A 131 33.73 18.23 7.20
CA ASN A 131 34.45 19.50 7.07
C ASN A 131 34.65 20.19 8.43
N LYS A 132 33.93 19.76 9.47
CA LYS A 132 34.07 20.26 10.83
C LYS A 132 35.01 19.37 11.62
N ALA A 133 36.16 19.90 12.05
CA ALA A 133 37.04 19.17 12.96
C ALA A 133 36.29 18.87 14.27
N PRO A 134 36.44 17.66 14.85
CA PRO A 134 35.80 17.32 16.11
C PRO A 134 36.34 18.20 17.22
N ASP A 135 35.42 18.75 18.03
CA ASP A 135 35.74 19.72 19.07
C ASP A 135 36.29 19.01 20.32
N ARG A 136 37.57 18.63 20.25
CA ARG A 136 38.27 17.86 21.29
C ARG A 136 38.80 18.71 22.44
N TRP A 137 38.81 20.04 22.30
CA TRP A 137 39.48 20.95 23.24
C TRP A 137 38.54 21.85 24.07
N THR A 138 37.27 21.98 23.69
CA THR A 138 36.34 22.93 24.34
C THR A 138 35.40 22.26 25.35
N ASN A 139 35.15 20.96 25.22
CA ASN A 139 34.35 20.21 26.19
C ASN A 139 35.21 19.90 27.43
N LYS A 140 35.19 20.81 28.40
CA LYS A 140 35.63 20.59 29.80
C LYS A 140 34.59 19.82 30.62
N ASP A 141 33.61 19.20 29.97
CA ASP A 141 32.75 18.24 30.63
C ASP A 141 33.55 16.94 30.75
N ASP A 142 34.34 16.83 31.82
CA ASP A 142 35.15 15.66 32.19
C ASP A 142 34.30 14.40 32.50
N ASN A 143 33.00 14.42 32.20
CA ASN A 143 32.11 13.29 32.34
C ASN A 143 32.34 12.32 31.18
N GLU A 144 33.23 11.37 31.41
CA GLU A 144 33.52 10.28 30.49
C GLU A 144 32.23 9.57 30.05
N VAL A 145 31.91 9.68 28.76
CA VAL A 145 30.73 9.05 28.16
C VAL A 145 30.83 7.54 28.39
N GLU A 146 29.80 6.98 29.05
CA GLU A 146 29.66 5.56 29.39
C GLU A 146 30.68 4.98 30.39
N ALA A 147 31.19 5.77 31.34
CA ALA A 147 32.09 5.29 32.40
C ALA A 147 31.61 4.00 33.09
N VAL A 148 30.30 3.87 33.35
CA VAL A 148 29.69 2.67 33.96
C VAL A 148 29.77 1.43 33.06
N LYS A 149 29.64 1.59 31.74
CA LYS A 149 29.78 0.43 30.82
C LYS A 149 31.23 -0.01 30.78
N LYS A 150 32.17 0.93 30.74
CA LYS A 150 33.61 0.64 30.72
C LYS A 150 34.04 -0.16 31.95
N THR A 151 33.55 0.19 33.14
CA THR A 151 33.84 -0.56 34.36
C THR A 151 33.17 -1.94 34.39
N VAL A 152 31.94 -2.07 33.88
CA VAL A 152 31.22 -3.36 33.81
C VAL A 152 31.86 -4.34 32.82
N TYR A 153 32.41 -3.83 31.72
CA TYR A 153 33.05 -4.65 30.69
C TYR A 153 34.57 -4.83 30.89
N ASP A 154 35.14 -4.26 31.96
CA ASP A 154 36.54 -4.46 32.29
C ASP A 154 36.79 -5.89 32.86
N PRO A 155 37.60 -6.73 32.18
CA PRO A 155 37.94 -8.06 32.68
C PRO A 155 38.67 -8.04 34.03
N LEU A 156 39.40 -6.98 34.36
CA LEU A 156 40.07 -6.84 35.66
C LEU A 156 39.06 -6.72 36.79
N GLU A 157 38.02 -5.91 36.61
CA GLU A 157 36.97 -5.73 37.61
C GLU A 157 36.18 -7.03 37.82
N LYS A 158 35.95 -7.75 36.73
CA LYS A 158 35.37 -9.09 36.76
C LYS A 158 36.26 -10.08 37.52
N MET A 159 37.56 -10.11 37.27
CA MET A 159 38.51 -10.98 38.00
C MET A 159 38.63 -10.61 39.48
N ASN A 160 38.67 -9.31 39.80
CA ASN A 160 38.72 -8.80 41.18
C ASN A 160 37.49 -9.26 41.98
N SER A 161 36.32 -9.34 41.33
CA SER A 161 35.10 -9.87 41.95
C SER A 161 35.20 -11.35 42.34
N TYR A 162 35.85 -12.18 41.52
CA TYR A 162 36.03 -13.62 41.79
C TYR A 162 37.16 -13.90 42.78
N LEU A 163 38.21 -13.10 42.77
CA LEU A 163 39.35 -13.24 43.66
C LEU A 163 39.09 -12.65 45.06
N GLY A 164 37.94 -11.98 45.26
CA GLY A 164 37.58 -11.36 46.54
C GLY A 164 38.56 -10.26 46.97
N ASN A 165 39.33 -9.72 46.02
CA ASN A 165 40.45 -8.82 46.30
C ASN A 165 39.91 -7.41 46.51
N LYS A 166 39.59 -7.05 47.76
CA LYS A 166 38.99 -5.76 48.13
C LYS A 166 40.01 -4.62 48.29
N TYR A 167 41.24 -4.79 47.78
CA TYR A 167 42.36 -3.90 48.10
C TYR A 167 42.66 -2.80 47.06
N VAL A 168 41.84 -2.63 46.02
CA VAL A 168 42.12 -1.62 44.96
C VAL A 168 41.09 -0.48 44.88
N SER A 169 40.01 -0.48 45.67
CA SER A 169 39.00 0.60 45.65
C SER A 169 39.29 1.79 46.57
N LYS A 170 40.53 1.94 47.06
CA LYS A 170 40.96 3.11 47.87
C LYS A 170 42.06 3.91 47.18
N LYS A 171 41.78 4.49 46.00
CA LYS A 171 42.47 5.71 45.56
C LYS A 171 41.64 6.49 44.54
N LYS A 172 41.19 7.68 44.97
CA LYS A 172 40.62 8.83 44.22
C LYS A 172 39.12 8.80 43.89
N MET A 173 38.31 9.16 44.88
CA MET A 173 37.24 10.15 44.71
C MET A 173 37.35 11.11 45.89
N SER A 174 37.74 12.36 45.62
CA SER A 174 37.72 13.46 46.58
C SER A 174 37.01 14.64 45.95
N VAL A 175 35.67 14.63 45.93
CA VAL A 175 34.83 15.84 46.02
C VAL A 175 33.48 15.47 46.69
N SER A 176 33.27 16.05 47.87
CA SER A 176 32.04 16.36 48.66
C SER A 176 30.97 15.30 49.04
N GLU A 177 30.93 15.06 50.37
CA GLU A 177 29.78 14.87 51.28
C GLU A 177 29.08 13.50 51.47
N PRO A 178 28.57 13.20 52.70
CA PRO A 178 28.54 11.84 53.25
C PRO A 178 27.18 11.13 53.16
N PRO A 179 27.12 9.78 53.15
CA PRO A 179 25.86 9.07 53.29
C PRO A 179 25.64 8.47 54.70
N ILE A 180 24.39 8.60 55.14
CA ILE A 180 23.75 8.02 56.33
C ILE A 180 23.65 6.49 56.18
N PRO A 181 23.72 5.68 57.27
CA PRO A 181 23.83 4.23 57.17
C PRO A 181 22.47 3.52 57.23
N ILE A 182 22.21 2.56 56.33
CA ILE A 182 21.10 1.60 56.47
C ILE A 182 21.56 0.16 56.20
N ASP A 183 21.03 -0.72 57.05
CA ASP A 183 21.42 -2.06 57.41
C ASP A 183 21.44 -3.16 56.33
N LYS A 184 22.33 -4.12 56.57
CA LYS A 184 22.42 -5.42 55.89
C LYS A 184 21.40 -6.42 56.47
N LYS A 185 20.81 -7.28 55.62
CA LYS A 185 20.77 -8.77 55.74
C LYS A 185 19.80 -9.38 54.70
N LYS A 186 20.29 -10.12 53.69
CA LYS A 186 20.53 -11.59 53.62
C LYS A 186 19.25 -12.46 53.59
N LYS A 187 19.03 -13.25 52.51
CA LYS A 187 19.37 -14.69 52.35
C LYS A 187 18.65 -15.31 51.14
N HIS A 188 19.39 -15.98 50.25
CA HIS A 188 18.87 -17.10 49.44
C HIS A 188 19.60 -18.38 49.83
N LYS A 189 18.83 -19.47 50.07
CA LYS A 189 19.35 -20.84 50.11
C LYS A 189 19.06 -21.52 48.77
N THR A 190 20.08 -22.25 48.33
CA THR A 190 20.18 -23.09 47.15
C THR A 190 19.44 -24.42 47.31
N LYS A 191 18.99 -25.03 46.19
CA LYS A 191 19.00 -26.49 46.02
C LYS A 191 19.23 -26.87 44.54
N LYS A 192 20.30 -27.63 44.30
CA LYS A 192 20.62 -28.37 43.07
C LYS A 192 19.73 -29.60 42.94
N ASN A 193 19.47 -30.06 41.71
CA ASN A 193 19.38 -31.50 41.44
C ASN A 193 19.80 -31.90 40.02
N LYS A 194 20.56 -33.00 39.96
CA LYS A 194 21.12 -33.71 38.80
C LYS A 194 20.05 -34.59 38.12
N LYS A 195 20.17 -34.83 36.80
CA LYS A 195 19.95 -36.13 36.11
C LYS A 195 20.39 -36.01 34.63
N LYS A 196 21.50 -36.68 34.24
CA LYS A 196 21.62 -38.00 33.57
C LYS A 196 21.04 -38.05 32.14
N ARG A 197 21.94 -38.20 31.17
CA ARG A 197 21.69 -38.50 29.75
C ARG A 197 21.63 -40.01 29.53
N SER A 198 20.66 -40.49 28.75
CA SER A 198 20.68 -41.80 28.09
C SER A 198 20.49 -41.64 26.58
N ARG A 199 21.16 -42.50 25.82
CA ARG A 199 21.16 -42.62 24.37
C ARG A 199 19.98 -43.50 23.93
N ASP A 200 19.45 -43.29 22.73
CA ASP A 200 19.00 -44.39 21.87
C ASP A 200 19.01 -43.99 20.38
N SER A 201 18.92 -45.01 19.54
CA SER A 201 19.32 -45.21 18.17
C SER A 201 18.16 -45.83 17.36
N ARG A 202 18.35 -45.95 16.02
CA ARG A 202 17.53 -46.71 15.03
C ARG A 202 16.21 -46.05 14.58
N SER A 203 15.66 -46.23 13.36
CA SER A 203 16.04 -46.94 12.12
C SER A 203 15.05 -46.61 10.99
N ARG A 204 15.54 -46.67 9.73
CA ARG A 204 14.90 -47.04 8.43
C ARG A 204 13.36 -47.22 8.31
N SER A 205 12.79 -46.71 7.21
CA SER A 205 12.16 -47.56 6.16
C SER A 205 12.00 -46.79 4.84
N VAL A 206 11.85 -47.55 3.75
CA VAL A 206 11.86 -47.22 2.33
C VAL A 206 10.53 -47.73 1.78
N GLU A 207 9.87 -47.06 0.81
CA GLU A 207 8.91 -47.76 -0.05
C GLU A 207 8.62 -47.07 -1.39
N ASP A 208 8.46 -47.92 -2.40
CA ASP A 208 8.45 -47.74 -3.85
C ASP A 208 7.03 -47.57 -4.46
N ARG A 209 7.02 -47.26 -5.78
CA ARG A 209 6.02 -47.64 -6.83
C ARG A 209 4.73 -46.79 -6.93
N ALA A 210 4.11 -46.52 -8.09
CA ALA A 210 4.11 -47.20 -9.40
C ALA A 210 3.65 -46.30 -10.58
N LYS A 211 4.08 -46.66 -11.79
CA LYS A 211 3.70 -46.13 -13.12
C LYS A 211 2.42 -46.78 -13.66
N ARG A 212 1.60 -46.08 -14.48
CA ARG A 212 0.82 -46.67 -15.60
C ARG A 212 0.62 -45.70 -16.79
N LYS A 213 0.84 -46.22 -18.00
CA LYS A 213 0.51 -45.68 -19.35
C LYS A 213 -0.59 -46.56 -19.97
N ARG A 214 -1.36 -46.02 -20.95
CA ARG A 214 -1.77 -46.57 -22.29
C ARG A 214 -3.12 -45.94 -22.74
N HIS A 215 -3.14 -45.10 -23.79
CA HIS A 215 -3.48 -45.31 -25.23
C HIS A 215 -4.99 -45.42 -25.57
N SER A 216 -5.45 -44.58 -26.51
CA SER A 216 -6.75 -44.70 -27.21
C SER A 216 -6.57 -44.55 -28.72
N SER A 217 -7.16 -45.47 -29.47
CA SER A 217 -7.26 -45.50 -30.93
C SER A 217 -8.60 -44.97 -31.43
N SER A 218 -8.56 -44.45 -32.65
CA SER A 218 -9.61 -43.82 -33.46
C SER A 218 -10.70 -44.79 -33.93
N SER A 219 -11.93 -44.30 -34.05
CA SER A 219 -12.90 -44.72 -35.06
C SER A 219 -13.84 -43.55 -35.36
N GLU A 220 -13.85 -43.13 -36.63
CA GLU A 220 -14.77 -42.13 -37.19
C GLU A 220 -15.99 -42.85 -37.74
N ASP A 221 -17.19 -42.45 -37.30
CA ASP A 221 -18.36 -42.39 -38.15
C ASP A 221 -19.44 -41.52 -37.49
N ASP A 222 -20.33 -40.96 -38.31
CA ASP A 222 -21.51 -40.15 -37.97
C ASP A 222 -21.32 -38.62 -37.90
N ARG A 223 -21.28 -38.00 -39.10
CA ARG A 223 -21.10 -36.55 -39.32
C ARG A 223 -22.41 -35.76 -39.54
N THR A 224 -23.59 -36.38 -39.53
CA THR A 224 -24.85 -35.68 -39.88
C THR A 224 -25.78 -35.44 -38.68
N SER A 225 -25.66 -36.21 -37.60
CA SER A 225 -26.38 -35.96 -36.33
C SER A 225 -25.69 -34.94 -35.40
N LYS A 226 -24.44 -34.56 -35.71
CA LYS A 226 -23.58 -33.69 -34.87
C LYS A 226 -23.93 -32.20 -34.97
N LEU A 227 -24.31 -31.67 -36.14
CA LEU A 227 -24.49 -30.21 -36.29
C LEU A 227 -25.65 -29.66 -35.44
N LYS A 228 -26.79 -30.34 -35.35
CA LYS A 228 -27.93 -29.88 -34.53
C LYS A 228 -27.69 -30.04 -33.02
N LYS A 229 -26.86 -30.99 -32.61
CA LYS A 229 -26.48 -31.19 -31.20
C LYS A 229 -25.41 -30.20 -30.74
N ILE A 230 -24.51 -29.78 -31.64
CA ILE A 230 -23.47 -28.78 -31.35
C ILE A 230 -24.10 -27.41 -31.03
N GLU A 231 -25.07 -26.94 -31.81
CA GLU A 231 -25.71 -25.63 -31.54
C GLU A 231 -26.52 -25.61 -30.23
N SER A 232 -27.12 -26.75 -29.85
CA SER A 232 -27.88 -26.87 -28.60
C SER A 232 -26.97 -26.97 -27.37
N CYS A 233 -25.84 -27.70 -27.45
CA CYS A 233 -24.90 -27.76 -26.33
C CYS A 233 -24.09 -26.46 -26.16
N ASP A 234 -23.79 -25.73 -27.24
CA ASP A 234 -23.03 -24.48 -27.14
C ASP A 234 -23.83 -23.34 -26.47
N ARG A 235 -25.16 -23.33 -26.63
CA ARG A 235 -26.04 -22.39 -25.88
C ARG A 235 -26.05 -22.69 -24.38
N ILE A 236 -26.21 -23.95 -24.00
CA ILE A 236 -26.24 -24.39 -22.58
C ILE A 236 -24.87 -24.12 -21.92
N VAL A 237 -23.77 -24.39 -22.63
CA VAL A 237 -22.41 -24.12 -22.13
C VAL A 237 -22.13 -22.61 -22.02
N ASN A 238 -22.66 -21.79 -22.93
CA ASN A 238 -22.51 -20.33 -22.85
C ASN A 238 -23.35 -19.69 -21.75
N GLU A 239 -24.54 -20.21 -21.44
CA GLU A 239 -25.35 -19.78 -20.30
C GLU A 239 -24.69 -20.13 -18.97
N GLY A 240 -24.13 -21.35 -18.83
CA GLY A 240 -23.36 -21.73 -17.64
C GLY A 240 -22.08 -20.91 -17.43
N LYS A 241 -21.39 -20.51 -18.51
CA LYS A 241 -20.25 -19.59 -18.43
C LYS A 241 -20.68 -18.18 -18.04
N ARG A 242 -21.87 -17.72 -18.46
CA ARG A 242 -22.40 -16.41 -18.07
C ARG A 242 -22.75 -16.36 -16.59
N SER A 243 -23.39 -17.40 -16.04
CA SER A 243 -23.66 -17.49 -14.60
C SER A 243 -22.37 -17.57 -13.77
N ASP A 244 -21.36 -18.34 -14.21
CA ASP A 244 -20.05 -18.40 -13.54
C ASP A 244 -19.31 -17.04 -13.56
N LEU A 245 -19.36 -16.32 -14.68
CA LEU A 245 -18.82 -14.96 -14.78
C LEU A 245 -19.56 -13.96 -13.88
N GLU A 246 -20.88 -14.10 -13.74
CA GLU A 246 -21.70 -13.27 -12.87
C GLU A 246 -21.40 -13.53 -11.38
N GLU A 247 -21.17 -14.79 -11.01
CA GLU A 247 -20.67 -15.13 -9.68
C GLU A 247 -19.28 -14.53 -9.40
N LEU A 248 -18.36 -14.58 -10.37
CA LEU A 248 -17.03 -13.98 -10.23
C LEU A 248 -17.11 -12.46 -10.09
N ARG A 249 -18.05 -11.80 -10.80
CA ARG A 249 -18.34 -10.37 -10.64
C ARG A 249 -18.92 -10.06 -9.25
N ALA A 250 -19.86 -10.86 -8.77
CA ALA A 250 -20.43 -10.70 -7.43
C ALA A 250 -19.37 -10.89 -6.34
N LYS A 251 -18.48 -11.89 -6.49
CA LYS A 251 -17.33 -12.13 -5.60
C LYS A 251 -16.34 -10.95 -5.62
N ARG A 252 -16.06 -10.39 -6.80
CA ARG A 252 -15.23 -9.18 -6.96
C ARG A 252 -15.87 -7.98 -6.27
N LEU A 253 -17.15 -7.73 -6.50
CA LEU A 253 -17.88 -6.58 -5.95
C LEU A 253 -17.96 -6.66 -4.42
N LYS A 254 -18.16 -7.86 -3.86
CA LYS A 254 -18.06 -8.11 -2.41
C LYS A 254 -16.66 -7.80 -1.86
N ARG A 255 -15.59 -8.15 -2.57
CA ARG A 255 -14.22 -7.85 -2.16
C ARG A 255 -13.95 -6.35 -2.19
N GLU A 256 -14.33 -5.67 -3.27
CA GLU A 256 -14.20 -4.22 -3.42
C GLU A 256 -15.01 -3.48 -2.34
N GLN A 257 -16.22 -3.94 -2.02
CA GLN A 257 -17.03 -3.40 -0.92
C GLN A 257 -16.37 -3.59 0.45
N ALA A 258 -15.82 -4.78 0.72
CA ALA A 258 -15.12 -5.06 1.98
C ALA A 258 -13.84 -4.19 2.14
N GLU A 259 -13.07 -4.02 1.06
CA GLU A 259 -11.91 -3.13 1.05
C GLU A 259 -12.32 -1.66 1.22
N LYS A 260 -13.40 -1.23 0.57
CA LYS A 260 -13.97 0.11 0.72
C LYS A 260 -14.46 0.36 2.15
N GLN A 261 -15.12 -0.61 2.77
CA GLN A 261 -15.52 -0.54 4.18
C GLN A 261 -14.30 -0.45 5.11
N ARG A 262 -13.27 -1.26 4.86
CA ARG A 262 -12.02 -1.21 5.64
C ARG A 262 -11.31 0.14 5.51
N ALA A 263 -11.26 0.70 4.30
CA ALA A 263 -10.71 2.03 4.05
C ALA A 263 -11.53 3.13 4.74
N ALA A 264 -12.86 3.05 4.66
CA ALA A 264 -13.75 3.98 5.35
C ALA A 264 -13.57 3.91 6.88
N GLN A 265 -13.43 2.72 7.46
CA GLN A 265 -13.15 2.55 8.88
C GLN A 265 -11.81 3.16 9.29
N LEU A 266 -10.76 3.00 8.48
CA LEU A 266 -9.47 3.65 8.74
C LEU A 266 -9.57 5.18 8.70
N LEU A 267 -10.32 5.73 7.73
CA LEU A 267 -10.54 7.17 7.64
C LEU A 267 -11.39 7.71 8.79
N ALA A 268 -12.43 6.98 9.21
CA ALA A 268 -13.25 7.36 10.36
C ALA A 268 -12.44 7.33 11.67
N ARG A 269 -11.57 6.32 11.87
CA ARG A 269 -10.60 6.31 12.99
C ARG A 269 -9.65 7.53 12.93
N LEU A 270 -9.20 7.92 11.75
CA LEU A 270 -8.33 9.09 11.57
C LEU A 270 -9.08 10.41 11.87
N ARG A 271 -10.38 10.46 11.58
CA ARG A 271 -11.27 11.59 11.90
C ARG A 271 -11.67 11.66 13.37
N GLY A 272 -11.31 10.67 14.17
CA GLY A 272 -11.69 10.59 15.59
C GLY A 272 -13.13 10.14 15.83
N GLU A 273 -13.81 9.59 14.81
CA GLU A 273 -15.12 8.99 14.96
C GLU A 273 -14.96 7.64 15.68
N THR A 274 -15.66 7.45 16.82
CA THR A 274 -15.64 6.21 17.57
C THR A 274 -16.47 5.16 16.83
N ILE A 275 -15.79 4.20 16.20
CA ILE A 275 -16.42 3.07 15.51
C ILE A 275 -16.58 1.92 16.51
N GLU A 276 -17.82 1.46 16.71
CA GLU A 276 -18.09 0.22 17.44
C GLU A 276 -17.50 -0.97 16.66
N GLU A 277 -16.33 -1.43 17.07
CA GLU A 277 -15.78 -2.67 16.53
C GLU A 277 -16.68 -3.84 16.97
N PRO A 278 -17.02 -4.78 16.06
CA PRO A 278 -17.70 -5.99 16.46
C PRO A 278 -16.81 -6.71 17.48
N LYS A 279 -17.33 -6.88 18.71
CA LYS A 279 -16.65 -7.63 19.77
C LYS A 279 -16.20 -8.97 19.21
N ALA A 280 -14.89 -9.22 19.24
CA ALA A 280 -14.34 -10.51 18.85
C ALA A 280 -15.13 -11.62 19.56
N PRO A 281 -15.48 -12.72 18.86
CA PRO A 281 -16.23 -13.80 19.50
C PRO A 281 -15.45 -14.25 20.72
N GLU A 282 -16.04 -14.04 21.90
CA GLU A 282 -15.46 -14.50 23.15
C GLU A 282 -15.26 -16.01 23.01
N HIS A 283 -14.00 -16.45 22.92
CA HIS A 283 -13.70 -17.86 22.95
C HIS A 283 -14.20 -18.38 24.29
N SER A 284 -15.25 -19.23 24.26
CA SER A 284 -15.95 -19.77 25.42
C SER A 284 -15.00 -20.44 26.43
N VAL A 285 -13.82 -20.86 25.99
CA VAL A 285 -12.80 -21.51 26.81
C VAL A 285 -11.51 -20.69 26.83
N LYS A 286 -11.17 -20.13 28.00
CA LYS A 286 -9.87 -19.48 28.25
C LYS A 286 -8.75 -20.52 28.17
N GLN A 287 -7.79 -20.31 27.28
CA GLN A 287 -6.62 -21.19 27.16
C GLN A 287 -5.79 -21.15 28.46
N LYS A 288 -5.46 -22.33 29.00
CA LYS A 288 -4.65 -22.46 30.23
C LYS A 288 -3.18 -22.07 30.03
N TYR A 289 -2.68 -22.16 28.79
CA TYR A 289 -1.28 -21.92 28.45
C TYR A 289 -1.15 -21.04 27.20
N ASN A 290 -0.09 -20.24 27.14
CA ASN A 290 0.25 -19.44 25.96
C ASN A 290 0.61 -20.37 24.79
N SER A 291 -0.05 -20.14 23.64
CA SER A 291 0.09 -20.91 22.41
C SER A 291 1.51 -20.91 21.82
N GLN A 292 2.35 -19.92 22.15
CA GLN A 292 3.74 -19.85 21.71
C GLN A 292 4.63 -20.89 22.41
N PHE A 293 4.32 -21.27 23.64
CA PHE A 293 5.20 -22.12 24.45
C PHE A 293 4.74 -23.57 24.50
N ASN A 294 3.43 -23.83 24.49
CA ASN A 294 2.85 -25.19 24.53
C ASN A 294 1.69 -25.33 23.52
N PRO A 295 1.98 -25.39 22.20
CA PRO A 295 0.95 -25.34 21.15
C PRO A 295 0.01 -26.56 21.16
N HIS A 296 0.52 -27.74 21.53
CA HIS A 296 -0.30 -28.97 21.59
C HIS A 296 -1.37 -28.88 22.67
N ILE A 297 -1.04 -28.37 23.86
CA ILE A 297 -1.99 -28.24 24.99
C ILE A 297 -2.92 -27.05 24.77
N ALA A 298 -2.42 -25.96 24.17
CA ALA A 298 -3.23 -24.78 23.85
C ALA A 298 -4.32 -25.06 22.79
N ARG A 299 -4.15 -26.13 22.00
CA ARG A 299 -5.07 -26.53 20.91
C ARG A 299 -6.08 -27.62 21.28
N GLN A 300 -5.95 -28.24 22.45
CA GLN A 300 -6.79 -29.38 22.88
C GLN A 300 -8.27 -29.04 23.16
N ASN A 301 -8.66 -27.77 23.13
CA ASN A 301 -10.04 -27.33 23.41
C ASN A 301 -10.79 -26.95 22.11
N ARG A 302 -10.49 -27.62 20.99
CA ARG A 302 -11.03 -27.31 19.65
C ARG A 302 -11.77 -28.49 18.99
N ASP A 303 -12.36 -29.35 19.79
CA ASP A 303 -13.25 -30.40 19.29
C ASP A 303 -14.69 -29.98 19.59
N ASP A 304 -15.28 -29.29 18.61
CA ASP A 304 -16.69 -29.32 18.14
C ASP A 304 -16.90 -28.22 17.06
#